data_AF-T1JH30-F1
#
_entry.id   AF-T1JH30-F1
#
_cell.length_a   1.000
_cell.length_b   1.000
_cell.length_c   1.000
_cell.angle_alpha   90.00
_cell.angle_beta   90.00
_cell.angle_gamma   90.00
#
_symmetry.space_group_name_H-M   'P 1'
#
loop_
_entity.id
_entity.type
_entity.pdbx_description
1 polymer ?
#
loop_
_entity_poly.entity_id
_entity_poly.type
_entity_poly.pdbx_seq_one_letter_code
_entity_poly.pdbx_strand_id
1 'polypeptide(L)'
;MTSFADLITERHPNTTIYQVDALHKFSSFLSLWYQIDIYKQKTLEIMKRHPDGVHIIGYSQGGVIARGVIQTINNHNVDTFISVVAPHMGLSGNINLPYFGSLLKFFLDDVYKLAYSSLGQRFSLANIWRETKHLDKYLASNKFLPYINNEVTHSCNRKFKKNLIKLNRIILIGLSDDNVLSPWFTSQFGSLDANDNKIDMHHQKIYLEDTLGLRTLDERGRITTITFSGIEHQMLQFSPKFVDTCVLPWLT
;
A
#
# COMPACT_ATOMS: atom_id res chain seq x y z
N MET A 1 -0.21 -3.08 25.08
CA MET A 1 -0.63 -1.86 24.36
C MET A 1 -1.97 -2.16 23.73
N THR A 2 -2.94 -1.26 23.85
CA THR A 2 -4.26 -1.36 23.20
C THR A 2 -4.06 -1.39 21.69
N SER A 3 -4.61 -2.40 20.99
CA SER A 3 -4.39 -2.54 19.56
C SER A 3 -5.15 -1.47 18.77
N PHE A 4 -4.77 -1.28 17.49
CA PHE A 4 -5.45 -0.37 16.59
C PHE A 4 -6.96 -0.63 16.47
N ALA A 5 -7.37 -1.91 16.44
CA ALA A 5 -8.78 -2.28 16.38
C ALA A 5 -9.50 -2.05 17.71
N ASP A 6 -8.82 -2.26 18.85
CA ASP A 6 -9.38 -1.98 20.16
C ASP A 6 -9.65 -0.47 20.32
N LEU A 7 -8.73 0.39 19.86
CA LEU A 7 -8.92 1.85 19.86
C LEU A 7 -10.13 2.26 19.01
N ILE A 8 -10.30 1.68 17.82
CA ILE A 8 -11.49 1.96 16.99
C ILE A 8 -12.76 1.46 17.68
N THR A 9 -12.73 0.27 18.27
CA THR A 9 -13.89 -0.30 18.99
C THR A 9 -14.31 0.57 20.18
N GLU A 10 -13.35 1.10 20.93
CA GLU A 10 -13.63 2.01 22.06
C GLU A 10 -14.33 3.30 21.60
N ARG A 11 -13.93 3.85 20.45
CA ARG A 11 -14.44 5.14 19.95
C ARG A 11 -15.67 5.03 19.06
N HIS A 12 -15.85 3.88 18.39
CA HIS A 12 -16.99 3.55 17.56
C HIS A 12 -17.56 2.17 17.93
N PRO A 13 -18.21 2.03 19.10
CA PRO A 13 -18.60 0.73 19.66
C PRO A 13 -19.62 -0.04 18.83
N ASN A 14 -20.31 0.62 17.90
CA ASN A 14 -21.30 -0.02 17.01
C ASN A 14 -20.68 -0.48 15.67
N THR A 15 -19.40 -0.20 15.42
CA THR A 15 -18.73 -0.61 14.19
C THR A 15 -18.30 -2.06 14.30
N THR A 16 -18.76 -2.90 13.36
CA THR A 16 -18.27 -4.28 13.25
C THR A 16 -16.88 -4.27 12.61
N ILE A 17 -15.86 -4.67 13.36
CA ILE A 17 -14.47 -4.72 12.88
C ILE A 17 -14.07 -6.17 12.55
N TYR A 18 -13.54 -6.37 11.35
CA TYR A 18 -12.91 -7.62 10.96
C TYR A 18 -11.40 -7.43 10.88
N GLN A 19 -10.67 -7.93 11.88
CA GLN A 19 -9.23 -8.15 11.72
C GLN A 19 -9.05 -9.37 10.83
N VAL A 20 -8.71 -9.13 9.57
CA VAL A 20 -8.59 -10.20 8.57
C VAL A 20 -7.32 -10.97 8.84
N ASP A 21 -7.44 -12.01 9.67
CA ASP A 21 -6.28 -12.77 10.07
C ASP A 21 -5.89 -13.80 9.00
N ALA A 22 -4.74 -13.54 8.36
CA ALA A 22 -4.15 -14.42 7.36
C ALA A 22 -2.63 -14.19 7.28
N LEU A 23 -1.88 -15.29 7.11
CA LEU A 23 -0.45 -15.27 6.79
C LEU A 23 0.45 -14.54 7.82
N HIS A 24 0.60 -15.13 9.00
CA HIS A 24 1.51 -14.61 10.02
C HIS A 24 2.99 -14.90 9.75
N LYS A 25 3.85 -14.09 10.39
CA LYS A 25 5.30 -14.31 10.51
C LYS A 25 5.93 -14.52 9.13
N PHE A 26 6.54 -15.67 8.87
CA PHE A 26 7.20 -15.94 7.60
C PHE A 26 6.26 -15.93 6.39
N SER A 27 4.97 -16.15 6.60
CA SER A 27 3.98 -16.18 5.52
C SER A 27 3.72 -14.79 4.91
N SER A 28 4.03 -13.70 5.64
CA SER A 28 3.96 -12.33 5.09
C SER A 28 5.11 -12.03 4.10
N PHE A 29 6.12 -12.90 4.05
CA PHE A 29 7.17 -12.81 3.02
C PHE A 29 6.79 -13.47 1.71
N LEU A 30 5.67 -14.19 1.63
CA LEU A 30 5.21 -14.78 0.37
C LEU A 30 4.83 -13.70 -0.66
N SER A 31 4.88 -14.05 -1.95
CA SER A 31 4.55 -13.12 -3.04
C SER A 31 3.22 -12.39 -2.81
N LEU A 32 3.19 -11.10 -3.12
CA LEU A 32 2.04 -10.25 -2.86
C LEU A 32 0.80 -10.64 -3.67
N TRP A 33 0.96 -11.22 -4.86
CA TRP A 33 -0.18 -11.77 -5.61
C TRP A 33 -0.87 -12.90 -4.85
N TYR A 34 -0.08 -13.81 -4.26
CA TYR A 34 -0.61 -14.90 -3.44
C TYR A 34 -1.33 -14.36 -2.19
N GLN A 35 -0.78 -13.34 -1.55
CA GLN A 35 -1.45 -12.69 -0.41
C GLN A 35 -2.77 -12.04 -0.85
N ILE A 36 -2.78 -11.28 -1.96
CA ILE A 36 -4.00 -10.68 -2.50
C ILE A 36 -5.07 -11.72 -2.75
N ASP A 37 -4.74 -12.87 -3.33
CA ASP A 37 -5.73 -13.92 -3.60
C ASP A 37 -6.39 -14.43 -2.32
N ILE A 38 -5.62 -14.61 -1.24
CA ILE A 38 -6.13 -15.03 0.07
C ILE A 38 -7.02 -13.95 0.69
N TYR A 39 -6.51 -12.71 0.77
CA TYR A 39 -7.25 -11.60 1.36
C TYR A 39 -8.52 -11.29 0.57
N LYS A 40 -8.48 -11.41 -0.76
CA LYS A 40 -9.63 -11.23 -1.64
C LYS A 40 -10.77 -12.17 -1.32
N GLN A 41 -10.52 -13.45 -1.03
CA GLN A 41 -11.59 -14.38 -0.66
C GLN A 41 -12.26 -13.96 0.64
N LYS A 42 -11.48 -13.62 1.67
CA LYS A 42 -12.00 -13.14 2.97
C LYS A 42 -12.77 -11.82 2.81
N THR A 43 -12.26 -10.89 2.02
CA THR A 43 -12.91 -9.60 1.73
C THR A 43 -14.25 -9.81 1.02
N LEU A 44 -14.35 -10.71 0.04
CA LEU A 44 -15.61 -11.04 -0.63
C LEU A 44 -16.67 -11.58 0.35
N GLU A 45 -16.27 -12.44 1.28
CA GLU A 45 -17.19 -12.97 2.30
C GLU A 45 -17.70 -11.88 3.26
N ILE A 46 -16.83 -10.94 3.65
CA ILE A 46 -17.22 -9.81 4.51
C ILE A 46 -18.19 -8.91 3.75
N MET A 47 -17.85 -8.51 2.53
CA MET A 47 -18.69 -7.64 1.70
C MET A 47 -20.07 -8.23 1.42
N LYS A 48 -20.18 -9.55 1.29
CA LYS A 48 -21.48 -10.23 1.13
C LYS A 48 -22.39 -10.06 2.36
N ARG A 49 -21.82 -9.94 3.56
CA ARG A 49 -22.56 -9.73 4.82
C ARG A 49 -22.94 -8.25 5.03
N HIS A 50 -22.25 -7.34 4.34
CA HIS A 50 -22.41 -5.89 4.47
C HIS A 50 -22.71 -5.27 3.09
N PRO A 51 -23.92 -5.48 2.53
CA PRO A 51 -24.25 -5.04 1.18
C PRO A 51 -24.18 -3.52 1.01
N ASP A 52 -24.46 -2.76 2.06
CA ASP A 52 -24.44 -1.28 2.06
C ASP A 52 -23.04 -0.69 1.92
N GLY A 53 -22.00 -1.50 2.13
CA GLY A 53 -20.62 -1.13 1.89
C GLY A 53 -19.71 -1.48 3.05
N VAL A 54 -18.41 -1.39 2.80
CA VAL A 54 -17.38 -1.61 3.82
C VAL A 54 -16.28 -0.56 3.70
N HIS A 55 -15.56 -0.32 4.79
CA HIS A 55 -14.29 0.39 4.77
C HIS A 55 -13.15 -0.62 4.87
N ILE A 56 -12.03 -0.33 4.21
CA ILE A 56 -10.82 -1.13 4.32
C ILE A 56 -9.69 -0.25 4.84
N ILE A 57 -9.03 -0.70 5.91
CA ILE A 57 -7.82 -0.07 6.43
C ILE A 57 -6.65 -1.03 6.15
N GLY A 58 -5.63 -0.55 5.44
CA GLY A 58 -4.44 -1.31 5.13
C GLY A 58 -3.20 -0.62 5.68
N TYR A 59 -2.48 -1.32 6.55
CA TYR A 59 -1.29 -0.80 7.22
C TYR A 59 0.00 -1.34 6.60
N SER A 60 0.97 -0.46 6.32
CA SER A 60 2.26 -0.83 5.74
C SER A 60 2.08 -1.63 4.44
N GLN A 61 2.75 -2.77 4.28
CA GLN A 61 2.52 -3.71 3.17
C GLN A 61 1.03 -4.06 2.96
N GLY A 62 0.25 -4.13 4.05
CA GLY A 62 -1.19 -4.37 4.03
C GLY A 62 -1.98 -3.32 3.23
N GLY A 63 -1.50 -2.08 3.14
CA GLY A 63 -2.12 -1.06 2.27
C GLY A 63 -1.97 -1.37 0.78
N VAL A 64 -0.82 -1.91 0.38
CA VAL A 64 -0.60 -2.33 -1.01
C VAL A 64 -1.42 -3.58 -1.34
N ILE A 65 -1.52 -4.52 -0.39
CA ILE A 65 -2.39 -5.71 -0.51
C ILE A 65 -3.86 -5.30 -0.61
N ALA A 66 -4.34 -4.45 0.30
CA ALA A 66 -5.71 -3.94 0.30
C ALA A 66 -6.08 -3.25 -1.02
N ARG A 67 -5.20 -2.40 -1.54
CA ARG A 67 -5.37 -1.78 -2.86
C ARG A 67 -5.45 -2.84 -3.97
N GLY A 68 -4.61 -3.87 -3.91
CA GLY A 68 -4.65 -4.99 -4.87
C GLY A 68 -5.94 -5.80 -4.82
N VAL A 69 -6.47 -6.03 -3.61
CA VAL A 69 -7.79 -6.66 -3.43
C VAL A 69 -8.88 -5.82 -4.09
N ILE A 70 -8.92 -4.51 -3.82
CA ILE A 70 -9.88 -3.57 -4.42
C ILE A 70 -9.79 -3.60 -5.95
N GLN A 71 -8.58 -3.46 -6.49
CA GLN A 71 -8.33 -3.47 -7.94
C GLN A 71 -8.75 -4.79 -8.62
N THR A 72 -8.73 -5.92 -7.91
CA THR A 72 -8.98 -7.25 -8.51
C THR A 72 -10.42 -7.75 -8.36
N ILE A 73 -11.25 -7.11 -7.53
CA ILE A 73 -12.69 -7.41 -7.36
C ILE A 73 -13.52 -6.50 -8.28
N ASN A 74 -14.20 -7.08 -9.28
CA ASN A 74 -14.92 -6.32 -10.32
C ASN A 74 -16.02 -5.40 -9.77
N ASN A 75 -16.78 -5.86 -8.77
CA ASN A 75 -17.93 -5.15 -8.23
C ASN A 75 -17.82 -5.08 -6.71
N HIS A 76 -16.74 -4.47 -6.23
CA HIS A 76 -16.64 -4.23 -4.80
C HIS A 76 -17.59 -3.11 -4.36
N ASN A 77 -18.06 -3.21 -3.11
CA ASN A 77 -18.78 -2.18 -2.37
C ASN A 77 -17.89 -1.52 -1.30
N VAL A 78 -16.57 -1.56 -1.48
CA VAL A 78 -15.66 -0.76 -0.64
C VAL A 78 -15.95 0.72 -0.87
N ASP A 79 -16.32 1.42 0.20
CA ASP A 79 -16.64 2.84 0.20
C ASP A 79 -15.36 3.68 0.38
N THR A 80 -14.69 3.48 1.52
CA THR A 80 -13.50 4.22 1.92
C THR A 80 -12.32 3.27 2.10
N PHE A 81 -11.21 3.62 1.46
CA PHE A 81 -9.93 2.93 1.64
C PHE A 81 -8.97 3.84 2.40
N ILE A 82 -8.58 3.43 3.61
CA ILE A 82 -7.58 4.11 4.43
C ILE A 82 -6.25 3.36 4.31
N SER A 83 -5.29 3.98 3.65
CA SER A 83 -3.95 3.45 3.47
C SER A 83 -3.00 4.09 4.48
N VAL A 84 -2.53 3.31 5.45
CA VAL A 84 -1.65 3.77 6.52
C VAL A 84 -0.21 3.38 6.20
N VAL A 85 0.67 4.36 5.92
CA VAL A 85 2.11 4.19 5.70
C VAL A 85 2.47 3.06 4.73
N ALA A 86 1.78 2.97 3.59
CA ALA A 86 1.92 1.85 2.64
C ALA A 86 2.87 2.16 1.47
N PRO A 87 3.76 1.25 1.04
CA PRO A 87 4.69 1.53 -0.06
C PRO A 87 4.06 1.47 -1.47
N HIS A 88 3.17 2.41 -1.82
CA HIS A 88 2.44 2.38 -3.09
C HIS A 88 3.31 2.59 -4.33
N MET A 89 4.36 3.40 -4.21
CA MET A 89 5.40 3.55 -5.23
C MET A 89 6.65 2.75 -4.91
N GLY A 90 6.53 1.75 -4.03
CA GLY A 90 7.62 0.86 -3.67
C GLY A 90 8.63 1.46 -2.72
N LEU A 91 9.67 0.67 -2.46
CA LEU A 91 10.81 1.00 -1.60
C LEU A 91 12.08 1.05 -2.43
N SER A 92 12.98 1.96 -2.06
CA SER A 92 14.30 2.11 -2.68
C SER A 92 15.35 2.46 -1.61
N GLY A 93 16.61 2.08 -1.86
CA GLY A 93 17.73 2.44 -0.99
C GLY A 93 17.84 1.63 0.30
N ASN A 94 18.42 2.24 1.35
CA ASN A 94 18.69 1.59 2.63
C ASN A 94 17.41 1.28 3.40
N ILE A 95 16.87 0.06 3.25
CA ILE A 95 15.78 -0.39 4.11
C ILE A 95 16.37 -0.87 5.44
N ASN A 96 16.02 -0.18 6.53
CA ASN A 96 16.27 -0.67 7.87
C ASN A 96 15.16 -1.65 8.25
N LEU A 97 15.32 -2.93 7.88
CA LEU A 97 14.42 -3.99 8.33
C LEU A 97 14.96 -4.58 9.63
N PRO A 98 14.37 -4.26 10.81
CA PRO A 98 14.87 -4.76 12.09
C PRO A 98 14.89 -6.30 12.18
N TYR A 99 14.07 -7.00 11.38
CA TYR A 99 14.04 -8.46 11.31
C TYR A 99 15.10 -9.11 10.39
N PHE A 100 15.72 -8.35 9.49
CA PHE A 100 16.74 -8.89 8.56
C PHE A 100 18.17 -8.59 8.99
N GLY A 101 18.36 -7.87 10.09
CA GLY A 101 19.67 -7.53 10.61
C GLY A 101 20.57 -6.81 9.60
N SER A 102 21.82 -6.62 9.99
CA SER A 102 22.90 -6.02 9.20
C SER A 102 23.22 -6.74 7.87
N LEU A 103 22.53 -7.83 7.53
CA LEU A 103 22.81 -8.66 6.35
C LEU A 103 22.52 -7.94 5.02
N LEU A 104 21.53 -7.05 4.99
CA LEU A 104 21.19 -6.26 3.79
C LEU A 104 22.06 -5.00 3.63
N LYS A 105 22.81 -4.63 4.68
CA LYS A 105 23.58 -3.38 4.75
C LYS A 105 24.87 -3.42 3.90
N PHE A 106 25.30 -4.60 3.47
CA PHE A 106 26.60 -4.83 2.82
C PHE A 106 26.55 -4.99 1.29
N PHE A 107 25.38 -4.98 0.64
CA PHE A 107 25.26 -5.21 -0.80
C PHE A 107 24.28 -4.25 -1.50
N LEU A 108 24.40 -2.95 -1.23
CA LEU A 108 23.38 -1.97 -1.64
C LEU A 108 23.28 -1.76 -3.15
N ASP A 109 24.39 -1.81 -3.88
CA ASP A 109 24.36 -1.53 -5.32
C ASP A 109 23.74 -2.67 -6.14
N ASP A 110 23.69 -3.90 -5.60
CA ASP A 110 23.28 -5.09 -6.33
C ASP A 110 22.03 -5.79 -5.75
N VAL A 111 21.41 -5.26 -4.69
CA VAL A 111 20.14 -5.80 -4.14
C VAL A 111 19.09 -5.98 -5.23
N TYR A 112 19.02 -5.04 -6.18
CA TYR A 112 18.06 -5.11 -7.28
C TYR A 112 18.27 -6.36 -8.15
N LYS A 113 19.51 -6.87 -8.33
CA LYS A 113 19.78 -8.09 -9.11
C LYS A 113 19.14 -9.31 -8.46
N LEU A 114 19.24 -9.40 -7.13
CA LEU A 114 18.58 -10.46 -6.36
C LEU A 114 17.06 -10.26 -6.38
N ALA A 115 16.57 -9.04 -6.09
CA ALA A 115 15.15 -8.72 -6.08
C ALA A 115 14.49 -9.06 -7.42
N TYR A 116 15.13 -8.73 -8.54
CA TYR A 116 14.62 -8.93 -9.90
C TYR A 116 14.96 -10.31 -10.49
N SER A 117 15.57 -11.20 -9.71
CA SER A 117 15.68 -12.61 -10.09
C SER A 117 14.34 -13.34 -9.95
N SER A 118 14.21 -14.48 -10.65
CA SER A 118 13.03 -15.36 -10.53
C SER A 118 12.79 -15.85 -9.10
N LEU A 119 13.85 -16.00 -8.29
CA LEU A 119 13.75 -16.38 -6.88
C LEU A 119 13.33 -15.19 -6.02
N GLY A 120 13.96 -14.03 -6.23
CA GLY A 120 13.62 -12.80 -5.51
C GLY A 120 12.15 -12.44 -5.63
N GLN A 121 11.60 -12.51 -6.83
CA GLN A 121 10.18 -12.20 -7.10
C GLN A 121 9.17 -13.16 -6.44
N ARG A 122 9.61 -14.21 -5.74
CA ARG A 122 8.75 -15.02 -4.87
C ARG A 122 8.51 -14.37 -3.50
N PHE A 123 9.26 -13.32 -3.17
CA PHE A 123 9.23 -12.64 -1.88
C PHE A 123 8.55 -11.27 -1.95
N SER A 124 7.75 -10.95 -0.94
CA SER A 124 6.95 -9.71 -0.91
C SER A 124 7.81 -8.44 -0.96
N LEU A 125 8.97 -8.42 -0.30
CA LEU A 125 9.88 -7.28 -0.33
C LEU A 125 10.38 -6.97 -1.74
N ALA A 126 10.78 -7.99 -2.50
CA ALA A 126 11.22 -7.84 -3.88
C ALA A 126 10.07 -7.45 -4.81
N ASN A 127 8.84 -7.83 -4.48
CA ASN A 127 7.65 -7.41 -5.22
C ASN A 127 7.38 -5.89 -5.09
N ILE A 128 7.73 -5.26 -3.96
CA ILE A 128 7.64 -3.80 -3.78
C ILE A 128 8.96 -3.04 -3.95
N TRP A 129 10.05 -3.72 -4.35
CA TRP A 129 11.33 -3.05 -4.61
C TRP A 129 11.30 -2.28 -5.92
N ARG A 130 11.57 -0.98 -5.87
CA ARG A 130 11.62 -0.07 -7.02
C ARG A 130 13.00 0.57 -7.10
N GLU A 131 13.84 0.02 -7.96
CA GLU A 131 15.16 0.57 -8.23
C GLU A 131 15.03 1.73 -9.22
N THR A 132 15.12 2.96 -8.73
CA THR A 132 14.89 4.18 -9.55
C THR A 132 16.04 4.45 -10.52
N LYS A 133 17.26 3.99 -10.20
CA LYS A 133 18.44 4.08 -11.08
C LYS A 133 18.44 3.02 -12.19
N HIS A 134 17.65 1.95 -12.03
CA HIS A 134 17.47 0.88 -13.00
C HIS A 134 15.97 0.61 -13.26
N LEU A 135 15.26 1.68 -13.60
CA LEU A 135 13.81 1.62 -13.81
C LEU A 135 13.42 0.67 -14.96
N ASP A 136 14.28 0.53 -15.97
CA ASP A 136 14.15 -0.44 -17.06
C ASP A 136 14.08 -1.89 -16.52
N LYS A 137 14.99 -2.25 -15.61
CA LYS A 137 15.02 -3.57 -14.98
C LYS A 137 13.83 -3.77 -14.05
N TYR A 138 13.43 -2.72 -13.31
CA TYR A 138 12.21 -2.73 -12.51
C TYR A 138 10.99 -3.07 -13.37
N LEU A 139 10.78 -2.34 -14.47
CA LEU A 139 9.63 -2.55 -15.35
C LEU A 139 9.66 -3.91 -16.05
N ALA A 140 10.85 -4.41 -16.41
CA ALA A 140 11.00 -5.69 -17.09
C ALA A 140 10.85 -6.92 -16.18
N SER A 141 11.30 -6.82 -14.92
CA SER A 141 11.51 -8.01 -14.06
C SER A 141 10.63 -8.05 -12.82
N ASN A 142 10.16 -6.91 -12.31
CA ASN A 142 9.27 -6.91 -11.15
C ASN A 142 7.88 -7.45 -11.56
N LYS A 143 7.44 -8.52 -10.90
CA LYS A 143 6.21 -9.25 -11.23
C LYS A 143 4.96 -8.70 -10.56
N PHE A 144 5.08 -7.63 -9.79
CA PHE A 144 3.99 -7.13 -8.95
C PHE A 144 3.78 -5.63 -9.07
N LEU A 145 4.73 -4.80 -8.61
CA LEU A 145 4.50 -3.37 -8.44
C LEU A 145 4.21 -2.65 -9.78
N PRO A 146 4.93 -2.93 -10.90
CA PRO A 146 4.58 -2.34 -12.19
C PRO A 146 3.17 -2.71 -12.68
N TYR A 147 2.71 -3.90 -12.34
CA TYR A 147 1.39 -4.41 -12.75
C TYR A 147 0.28 -3.79 -11.90
N ILE A 148 0.41 -3.79 -10.58
CA ILE A 148 -0.61 -3.21 -9.70
C ILE A 148 -0.68 -1.67 -9.86
N ASN A 149 0.40 -1.03 -10.31
CA ASN A 149 0.44 0.40 -10.60
C ASN A 149 0.07 0.74 -12.06
N ASN A 150 -0.29 -0.24 -12.89
CA ASN A 150 -0.56 -0.04 -14.33
C ASN A 150 0.60 0.68 -15.07
N GLU A 151 1.85 0.45 -14.67
CA GLU A 151 3.04 1.01 -15.32
C GLU A 151 3.46 0.21 -16.56
N VAL A 152 3.02 -1.05 -16.65
CA VAL A 152 3.20 -1.92 -17.81
C VAL A 152 1.85 -2.32 -18.40
N THR A 153 1.86 -2.74 -19.67
CA THR A 153 0.64 -3.22 -20.35
C THR A 153 0.38 -4.69 -19.99
N HIS A 154 -0.86 -5.00 -19.59
CA HIS A 154 -1.38 -6.33 -19.29
C HIS A 154 -2.91 -6.38 -19.47
N SER A 155 -3.49 -7.58 -19.42
CA SER A 155 -4.93 -7.78 -19.67
C SER A 155 -5.87 -7.12 -18.64
N CYS A 156 -5.34 -6.76 -17.46
CA CYS A 156 -6.12 -6.23 -16.34
C CYS A 156 -6.03 -4.70 -16.15
N ASN A 157 -5.25 -3.93 -16.93
CA ASN A 157 -5.08 -2.48 -16.67
C ASN A 157 -6.42 -1.75 -16.56
N ARG A 158 -7.31 -1.94 -17.55
CA ARG A 158 -8.65 -1.32 -17.57
C ARG A 158 -9.48 -1.71 -16.36
N LYS A 159 -9.40 -2.98 -15.94
CA LYS A 159 -10.11 -3.49 -14.77
C LYS A 159 -9.59 -2.84 -13.48
N PHE A 160 -8.28 -2.77 -13.31
CA PHE A 160 -7.66 -2.17 -12.12
C PHE A 160 -8.06 -0.72 -11.95
N LYS A 161 -7.96 0.08 -13.04
CA LYS A 161 -8.45 1.46 -13.03
C LYS A 161 -9.94 1.52 -12.73
N LYS A 162 -10.77 0.79 -13.47
CA LYS A 162 -12.23 0.78 -13.31
C LYS A 162 -12.66 0.48 -11.88
N ASN A 163 -11.99 -0.46 -11.21
CA ASN A 163 -12.33 -0.82 -9.84
C ASN A 163 -11.85 0.25 -8.86
N LEU A 164 -10.60 0.71 -8.96
CA LEU A 164 -10.09 1.73 -8.04
C LEU A 164 -10.93 3.01 -8.05
N ILE A 165 -11.36 3.48 -9.22
CA ILE A 165 -12.18 4.71 -9.34
C ILE A 165 -13.61 4.58 -8.79
N LYS A 166 -14.04 3.39 -8.34
CA LYS A 166 -15.33 3.20 -7.66
C LYS A 166 -15.30 3.64 -6.19
N LEU A 167 -14.11 3.79 -5.60
CA LEU A 167 -13.98 4.22 -4.21
C LEU A 167 -14.59 5.61 -4.04
N ASN A 168 -15.37 5.77 -2.98
CA ASN A 168 -15.88 7.07 -2.56
C ASN A 168 -14.82 7.88 -1.86
N ARG A 169 -13.82 7.26 -1.23
CA ARG A 169 -12.65 7.95 -0.67
C ARG A 169 -11.40 7.07 -0.66
N ILE A 170 -10.25 7.70 -0.86
CA ILE A 170 -8.93 7.16 -0.56
C ILE A 170 -8.24 8.11 0.40
N ILE A 171 -7.88 7.62 1.59
CA ILE A 171 -7.10 8.36 2.58
C ILE A 171 -5.67 7.82 2.54
N LEU A 172 -4.73 8.65 2.10
CA LEU A 172 -3.31 8.32 1.95
C LEU A 172 -2.54 8.93 3.12
N ILE A 173 -2.25 8.11 4.11
CA ILE A 173 -1.57 8.54 5.33
C ILE A 173 -0.08 8.22 5.22
N GLY A 174 0.75 9.25 5.30
CA GLY A 174 2.20 9.14 5.37
C GLY A 174 2.76 9.50 6.74
N LEU A 175 3.98 9.06 7.01
CA LEU A 175 4.74 9.36 8.22
C LEU A 175 6.04 10.05 7.80
N SER A 176 6.23 11.34 8.10
CA SER A 176 7.34 12.11 7.53
C SER A 176 8.72 11.70 8.05
N ASP A 177 8.76 11.11 9.23
CA ASP A 177 9.93 10.60 9.96
C ASP A 177 9.94 9.07 10.00
N ASP A 178 9.33 8.42 9.00
CA ASP A 178 9.25 6.96 8.91
C ASP A 178 10.66 6.33 8.89
N ASN A 179 10.91 5.46 9.88
CA ASN A 179 12.18 4.76 10.06
C ASN A 179 12.27 3.43 9.29
N VAL A 180 11.21 3.05 8.55
CA VAL A 180 11.09 1.81 7.78
C VAL A 180 10.88 2.09 6.29
N LEU A 181 9.94 2.95 5.93
CA LEU A 181 9.67 3.30 4.54
C LEU A 181 10.69 4.34 4.03
N SER A 182 11.47 3.95 3.03
CA SER A 182 12.32 4.86 2.28
C SER A 182 12.01 4.76 0.78
N PRO A 183 11.63 5.86 0.11
CA PRO A 183 11.25 7.15 0.69
C PRO A 183 9.87 7.11 1.36
N TRP A 184 9.64 7.83 2.47
CA TRP A 184 8.36 7.80 3.20
C TRP A 184 7.15 8.24 2.37
N PHE A 185 7.35 9.18 1.45
CA PHE A 185 6.28 9.76 0.61
C PHE A 185 5.74 8.78 -0.44
N THR A 186 6.31 7.57 -0.55
CA THR A 186 5.71 6.44 -1.28
C THR A 186 4.28 6.11 -0.79
N SER A 187 3.99 6.40 0.49
CA SER A 187 2.66 6.30 1.10
C SER A 187 1.60 7.21 0.51
N GLN A 188 2.05 8.29 -0.13
CA GLN A 188 1.22 9.29 -0.79
C GLN A 188 1.46 9.28 -2.31
N PHE A 189 1.83 8.12 -2.86
CA PHE A 189 2.16 7.93 -4.28
C PHE A 189 3.32 8.80 -4.81
N GLY A 190 4.13 9.41 -3.95
CA GLY A 190 5.38 10.05 -4.36
C GLY A 190 6.47 9.01 -4.69
N SER A 191 7.45 9.39 -5.51
CA SER A 191 8.59 8.53 -5.85
C SER A 191 9.89 9.35 -5.98
N LEU A 192 11.01 8.67 -6.23
CA LEU A 192 12.27 9.33 -6.55
C LEU A 192 12.52 9.26 -8.06
N ASP A 193 13.18 10.28 -8.60
CA ASP A 193 13.75 10.24 -9.94
C ASP A 193 15.09 9.47 -9.96
N ALA A 194 15.73 9.38 -11.13
CA ALA A 194 17.01 8.69 -11.27
C ALA A 194 18.19 9.40 -10.55
N ASN A 195 18.00 10.66 -10.16
CA ASN A 195 18.96 11.49 -9.44
C ASN A 195 18.63 11.59 -7.94
N ASP A 196 17.75 10.72 -7.43
CA ASP A 196 17.27 10.70 -6.05
C ASP A 196 16.52 11.99 -5.62
N ASN A 197 15.94 12.73 -6.57
CA ASN A 197 15.04 13.85 -6.26
C ASN A 197 13.61 13.36 -6.04
N LYS A 198 12.91 13.96 -5.08
CA LYS A 198 11.49 13.70 -4.84
C LYS A 198 10.63 14.14 -6.03
N ILE A 199 9.75 13.25 -6.48
CA ILE A 199 8.66 13.54 -7.40
C ILE A 199 7.33 13.24 -6.70
N ASP A 200 6.46 14.24 -6.58
CA ASP A 200 5.11 14.06 -6.04
C ASP A 200 4.17 13.31 -7.01
N MET A 201 3.06 12.78 -6.51
CA MET A 201 2.07 12.03 -7.30
C MET A 201 1.67 12.76 -8.59
N HIS A 202 1.36 14.06 -8.51
CA HIS A 202 0.86 14.90 -9.62
C HIS A 202 1.82 15.04 -10.80
N HIS A 203 3.12 14.82 -10.58
CA HIS A 203 4.16 15.00 -11.59
C HIS A 203 4.61 13.67 -12.24
N GLN A 204 3.95 12.56 -11.91
CA GLN A 204 4.32 11.23 -12.40
C GLN A 204 3.36 10.73 -13.49
N LYS A 205 3.85 9.88 -14.39
CA LYS A 205 3.07 9.31 -15.50
C LYS A 205 1.77 8.63 -15.03
N ILE A 206 1.80 7.91 -13.90
CA ILE A 206 0.62 7.24 -13.33
C ILE A 206 -0.56 8.21 -13.07
N TYR A 207 -0.26 9.47 -12.75
CA TYR A 207 -1.25 10.54 -12.57
C TYR A 207 -1.52 11.28 -13.89
N LEU A 208 -0.47 11.72 -14.58
CA LEU A 208 -0.57 12.52 -15.81
C LEU A 208 -1.30 11.79 -16.94
N GLU A 209 -1.04 10.50 -17.10
CA GLU A 209 -1.73 9.63 -18.06
C GLU A 209 -2.95 8.94 -17.44
N ASP A 210 -3.18 9.15 -16.15
CA ASP A 210 -4.27 8.60 -15.35
C ASP A 210 -4.40 7.07 -15.51
N THR A 211 -3.28 6.36 -15.59
CA THR A 211 -3.24 4.93 -15.95
C THR A 211 -3.97 4.06 -14.92
N LEU A 212 -3.91 4.45 -13.64
CA LEU A 212 -4.58 3.77 -12.54
C LEU A 212 -5.88 4.46 -12.09
N GLY A 213 -6.16 5.68 -12.53
CA GLY A 213 -7.33 6.47 -12.10
C GLY A 213 -7.08 7.44 -10.95
N LEU A 214 -5.81 7.71 -10.60
CA LEU A 214 -5.46 8.62 -9.51
C LEU A 214 -5.88 10.06 -9.80
N ARG A 215 -5.66 10.56 -11.02
CA ARG A 215 -6.13 11.90 -11.42
C ARG A 215 -7.65 11.98 -11.40
N THR A 216 -8.32 10.95 -11.93
CA THR A 216 -9.80 10.87 -11.89
C THR A 216 -10.34 10.98 -10.46
N LEU A 217 -9.71 10.29 -9.49
CA LEU A 217 -10.15 10.33 -8.09
C LEU A 217 -9.82 11.67 -7.42
N ASP A 218 -8.62 12.19 -7.68
CA ASP A 218 -8.15 13.46 -7.13
C ASP A 218 -9.01 14.64 -7.58
N GLU A 219 -9.27 14.76 -8.89
CA GLU A 219 -10.13 15.81 -9.46
C GLU A 219 -11.58 15.74 -8.95
N ARG A 220 -12.03 14.58 -8.47
CA ARG A 220 -13.34 14.39 -7.83
C ARG A 220 -13.33 14.67 -6.33
N GLY A 221 -12.20 15.11 -5.76
CA GLY A 221 -12.03 15.32 -4.32
C GLY A 221 -12.09 14.03 -3.51
N ARG A 222 -11.76 12.88 -4.13
CA ARG A 222 -11.86 11.54 -3.51
C ARG A 222 -10.56 11.10 -2.88
N ILE A 223 -9.44 11.75 -3.16
CA ILE A 223 -8.15 11.49 -2.50
C ILE A 223 -7.95 12.52 -1.39
N THR A 224 -7.52 12.07 -0.22
CA THR A 224 -7.07 12.93 0.88
C THR A 224 -5.73 12.43 1.40
N THR A 225 -4.71 13.28 1.37
CA THR A 225 -3.39 13.00 1.92
C THR A 225 -3.27 13.58 3.33
N ILE A 226 -2.84 12.76 4.28
CA ILE A 226 -2.54 13.16 5.67
C ILE A 226 -1.09 12.80 5.96
N THR A 227 -0.32 13.74 6.50
CA THR A 227 1.06 13.49 6.93
C THR A 227 1.14 13.60 8.45
N PHE A 228 1.54 12.50 9.09
CA PHE A 228 1.76 12.41 10.52
C PHE A 228 3.26 12.40 10.82
N SER A 229 3.64 12.66 12.07
CA SER A 229 5.05 12.66 12.49
C SER A 229 5.23 12.41 13.99
N GLY A 230 6.48 12.20 14.40
CA GLY A 230 6.90 12.13 15.80
C GLY A 230 6.66 10.75 16.43
N ILE A 231 6.63 9.70 15.63
CA ILE A 231 6.40 8.33 16.09
C ILE A 231 7.06 7.33 15.15
N GLU A 232 7.64 6.26 15.70
CA GLU A 232 8.21 5.18 14.89
C GLU A 232 7.13 4.45 14.08
N HIS A 233 7.50 3.93 12.92
CA HIS A 233 6.60 3.22 12.01
C HIS A 233 5.75 2.20 12.77
N GLN A 234 6.37 1.29 13.54
CA GLN A 234 5.71 0.19 14.25
C GLN A 234 4.79 0.66 15.39
N MET A 235 5.05 1.84 15.94
CA MET A 235 4.34 2.39 17.09
C MET A 235 3.07 3.16 16.68
N LEU A 236 2.97 3.54 15.40
CA LEU A 236 1.84 4.31 14.86
C LEU A 236 0.49 3.66 15.15
N GLN A 237 0.39 2.34 15.00
CA GLN A 237 -0.84 1.57 15.24
C GLN A 237 -1.32 1.57 16.70
N PHE A 238 -0.46 1.94 17.65
CA PHE A 238 -0.78 2.00 19.08
C PHE A 238 -1.02 3.43 19.57
N SER A 239 -1.02 4.43 18.69
CA SER A 239 -1.17 5.83 19.04
C SER A 239 -2.65 6.25 19.01
N PRO A 240 -3.27 6.57 20.17
CA PRO A 240 -4.64 7.08 20.19
C PRO A 240 -4.76 8.39 19.40
N LYS A 241 -3.77 9.29 19.54
CA LYS A 241 -3.72 10.55 18.79
C LYS A 241 -3.79 10.30 17.28
N PHE A 242 -3.07 9.30 16.78
CA PHE A 242 -3.09 8.94 15.37
C PHE A 242 -4.48 8.45 14.94
N VAL A 243 -5.05 7.48 15.67
CA VAL A 243 -6.39 6.94 15.39
C VAL A 243 -7.43 8.06 15.36
N ASP A 244 -7.43 8.90 16.38
CA ASP A 244 -8.43 9.95 16.59
C ASP A 244 -8.41 11.03 15.52
N THR A 245 -7.22 11.39 15.04
CA THR A 245 -7.05 12.53 14.12
C THR A 245 -7.00 12.11 12.67
N CYS A 246 -6.48 10.91 12.37
CA CYS A 246 -6.18 10.48 11.01
C CYS A 246 -7.09 9.36 10.49
N VAL A 247 -7.76 8.62 11.36
CA VAL A 247 -8.52 7.42 10.98
C VAL A 247 -10.01 7.59 11.25
N LEU A 248 -10.40 7.87 12.49
CA LEU A 248 -11.82 7.96 12.89
C LEU A 248 -12.66 8.95 12.07
N PRO A 249 -12.15 10.12 11.65
CA PRO A 249 -12.93 11.05 10.82
C PRO A 249 -13.42 10.46 9.48
N TRP A 250 -12.87 9.31 9.08
CA TRP A 250 -13.16 8.63 7.82
C TRP A 250 -13.90 7.30 7.99
N LEU A 251 -14.33 6.97 9.22
CA LEU A 251 -15.12 5.77 9.53
C LEU A 251 -16.56 6.17 9.85
N THR A 252 -17.23 6.79 8.87
CA THR A 252 -18.59 7.36 8.99
C THR A 252 -19.61 6.61 8.16
#